data_AF-A0A3Q9VAD2-F1
#
_entry.id   AF-A0A3Q9VAD2-F1
#
_cell.length_a   1.000
_cell.length_b   1.000
_cell.length_c   1.000
_cell.angle_alpha   90.00
_cell.angle_beta   90.00
_cell.angle_gamma   90.00
#
_symmetry.space_group_name_H-M   'P 1'
#
loop_
_entity.id
_entity.type
_entity.pdbx_description
1 polymer ?
#
loop_
_entity_poly.entity_id
_entity_poly.type
_entity_poly.pdbx_seq_one_letter_code
_entity_poly.pdbx_strand_id
1 'polypeptide(L)'
;MSNNKKWKNKKVNINNYQTLEVQKEKRTLSNSWRVALTGLFLIAIPSFLIFLLAGKDGWIISSTKTLNRWSVLLPIALAIAVVQISIVSLLALKFKVLKLSAFIFLVPVAIAMNSFLVSSGVSEWPYRVLPAIGLAFLSIPILLIVKHVEKKKQDKLKTQIEKEERAKKSLLD
;
A
#
# COMPACT_ATOMS: atom_id res chain seq x y z
N MET A 1 -0.53 16.69 69.15
CA MET A 1 0.51 16.00 68.35
C MET A 1 -0.12 15.48 67.07
N SER A 2 0.31 15.96 65.90
CA SER A 2 -0.45 15.84 64.65
C SER A 2 -0.29 14.49 63.94
N ASN A 3 -1.36 14.05 63.28
CA ASN A 3 -1.51 12.83 62.48
C ASN A 3 -0.57 12.73 61.24
N ASN A 4 0.46 13.56 61.16
CA ASN A 4 1.33 13.72 59.98
C ASN A 4 2.27 12.52 59.75
N LYS A 5 2.50 11.67 60.75
CA LYS A 5 3.37 10.48 60.59
C LYS A 5 2.75 9.36 59.74
N LYS A 6 1.42 9.24 59.65
CA LYS A 6 0.77 8.21 58.83
C LYS A 6 0.90 8.46 57.33
N TRP A 7 1.04 9.71 56.91
CA TRP A 7 1.09 10.09 55.49
C TRP A 7 2.51 10.06 54.92
N LYS A 8 3.54 10.25 55.75
CA LYS A 8 4.95 10.29 55.31
C LYS A 8 5.51 8.94 54.80
N ASN A 9 4.91 7.82 55.22
CA ASN A 9 5.36 6.46 54.87
C ASN A 9 4.48 5.74 53.85
N LYS A 10 3.44 6.39 53.31
CA LYS A 10 2.64 5.79 52.24
C LYS A 10 3.43 5.95 50.94
N LYS A 11 4.22 4.92 50.58
CA LYS A 11 4.87 4.82 49.27
C LYS A 11 3.75 4.91 48.22
N VAL A 12 3.61 6.08 47.60
CA VAL A 12 2.71 6.27 46.47
C VAL A 12 3.29 5.43 45.34
N ASN A 13 2.67 4.29 45.06
CA ASN A 13 3.06 3.43 43.95
C ASN A 13 2.55 4.10 42.67
N ILE A 14 3.37 4.98 42.09
CA ILE A 14 3.06 5.77 40.89
C ILE A 14 2.64 4.85 39.72
N ASN A 15 3.15 3.62 39.70
CA ASN A 15 2.79 2.60 38.70
C ASN A 15 1.31 2.19 38.75
N ASN A 16 0.62 2.33 39.89
CA ASN A 16 -0.80 1.99 40.02
C ASN A 16 -1.74 3.15 39.64
N TYR A 17 -1.23 4.37 39.50
CA TYR A 17 -2.04 5.50 39.02
C TYR A 17 -1.98 5.63 37.49
N GLN A 18 -0.95 5.09 36.84
CA GLN A 18 -0.87 5.01 35.38
C GLN A 18 -1.80 3.94 34.78
N THR A 19 -2.25 2.96 35.56
CA THR A 19 -3.06 1.84 35.04
C THR A 19 -4.54 2.18 34.82
N LEU A 20 -5.06 3.24 35.43
CA LEU A 20 -6.45 3.68 35.24
C LEU A 20 -6.66 4.55 33.98
N GLU A 21 -5.57 5.10 33.41
CA GLU A 21 -5.57 5.89 32.17
C GLU A 21 -4.89 5.18 31.00
N VAL A 22 -4.67 3.87 31.08
CA VAL A 22 -4.33 3.09 29.88
C VAL A 22 -5.60 3.00 29.03
N GLN A 23 -5.90 4.07 28.28
CA GLN A 23 -6.70 3.97 27.07
C GLN A 23 -6.16 2.74 26.34
N LYS A 24 -6.97 1.69 26.21
CA LYS A 24 -6.61 0.52 25.43
C LYS A 24 -6.14 1.03 24.08
N GLU A 25 -4.83 1.05 23.84
CA GLU A 25 -4.29 1.44 22.56
C GLU A 25 -4.97 0.52 21.54
N LYS A 26 -5.80 1.11 20.67
CA LYS A 26 -6.47 0.36 19.62
C LYS A 26 -5.37 -0.32 18.84
N ARG A 27 -5.32 -1.66 18.88
CA ARG A 27 -4.35 -2.45 18.12
C ARG A 27 -4.42 -2.02 16.67
N THR A 28 -3.47 -1.19 16.24
CA THR A 28 -3.46 -0.72 14.87
C THR A 28 -2.98 -1.87 13.99
N LEU A 29 -3.70 -2.14 12.88
CA LEU A 29 -3.25 -3.13 11.90
C LEU A 29 -1.82 -2.83 11.47
N SER A 30 -1.02 -3.90 11.31
CA SER A 30 0.33 -3.77 10.76
C SER A 30 0.27 -3.16 9.37
N ASN A 31 1.34 -2.47 8.97
CA ASN A 31 1.39 -1.85 7.64
C ASN A 31 1.23 -2.89 6.52
N SER A 32 1.74 -4.12 6.68
CA SER A 32 1.58 -5.20 5.72
C SER A 32 0.10 -5.59 5.54
N TRP A 33 -0.64 -5.74 6.64
CA TRP A 33 -2.07 -6.04 6.60
C TRP A 33 -2.87 -4.93 5.96
N ARG A 34 -2.56 -3.66 6.25
CA ARG A 34 -3.23 -2.52 5.58
C ARG A 34 -3.01 -2.56 4.08
N VAL A 35 -1.76 -2.77 3.63
CA VAL A 35 -1.43 -2.87 2.20
C VAL A 35 -2.16 -4.04 1.55
N ALA A 36 -2.15 -5.22 2.18
CA ALA A 36 -2.85 -6.40 1.66
C ALA A 36 -4.37 -6.19 1.55
N LEU A 37 -5.00 -5.62 2.58
CA LEU A 37 -6.43 -5.30 2.58
C LEU A 37 -6.76 -4.24 1.53
N THR A 38 -5.94 -3.20 1.37
CA THR A 38 -6.14 -2.23 0.28
C THR A 38 -6.00 -2.89 -1.08
N GLY A 39 -5.06 -3.81 -1.26
CA GLY A 39 -4.95 -4.59 -2.50
C GLY A 39 -6.18 -5.44 -2.77
N LEU A 40 -6.70 -6.12 -1.75
CA LEU A 40 -7.89 -6.95 -1.89
C LEU A 40 -9.12 -6.13 -2.31
N PHE A 41 -9.44 -5.09 -1.53
CA PHE A 41 -10.68 -4.33 -1.70
C PHE A 41 -10.65 -3.34 -2.86
N LEU A 42 -9.49 -2.75 -3.16
CA LEU A 42 -9.38 -1.72 -4.20
C LEU A 42 -8.96 -2.29 -5.56
N ILE A 43 -8.19 -3.38 -5.56
CA ILE A 43 -7.61 -3.94 -6.78
C ILE A 43 -8.27 -5.27 -7.13
N ALA A 44 -8.10 -6.29 -6.30
CA ALA A 44 -8.48 -7.65 -6.67
C ALA A 44 -9.99 -7.79 -6.91
N ILE A 45 -10.82 -7.34 -5.97
CA ILE A 45 -12.29 -7.44 -6.09
C ILE A 45 -12.79 -6.63 -7.30
N PRO A 46 -12.45 -5.33 -7.46
CA PRO A 46 -12.93 -4.56 -8.61
C PRO A 46 -12.44 -5.09 -9.96
N SER A 47 -11.18 -5.51 -10.06
CA SER A 47 -10.65 -6.11 -11.30
C SER A 47 -11.35 -7.43 -11.63
N PHE A 48 -11.66 -8.25 -10.63
CA PHE A 48 -12.42 -9.49 -10.81
C PHE A 48 -13.86 -9.23 -11.25
N LEU A 49 -14.54 -8.25 -10.67
CA LEU A 49 -15.89 -7.85 -11.08
C LEU A 49 -15.91 -7.41 -12.54
N ILE A 50 -14.92 -6.62 -12.97
CA ILE A 50 -14.84 -6.18 -14.36
C ILE A 50 -14.52 -7.34 -15.30
N PHE A 51 -13.66 -8.27 -14.88
CA PHE A 51 -13.42 -9.50 -15.62
C PHE A 51 -14.70 -10.33 -15.83
N LEU A 52 -15.56 -10.45 -14.81
CA LEU A 52 -16.83 -11.16 -14.94
C LEU A 52 -17.82 -10.48 -15.91
N LEU A 53 -17.78 -9.15 -15.99
CA LEU A 53 -18.67 -8.36 -16.85
C LEU A 53 -18.17 -8.25 -18.29
N ALA A 54 -16.88 -7.95 -18.48
CA ALA A 54 -16.30 -7.60 -19.78
C ALA A 54 -15.28 -8.62 -20.32
N GLY A 55 -14.87 -9.60 -19.52
CA GLY A 55 -13.95 -10.65 -19.94
C GLY A 55 -14.63 -11.65 -20.87
N LYS A 56 -13.87 -12.20 -21.84
CA LYS A 56 -14.37 -13.21 -22.77
C LYS A 56 -14.70 -14.54 -22.09
N ASP A 57 -13.98 -14.85 -21.02
CA ASP A 57 -14.24 -15.99 -20.13
C ASP A 57 -15.26 -15.64 -19.03
N GLY A 58 -15.77 -14.39 -19.02
CA GLY A 58 -16.78 -13.92 -18.08
C GLY A 58 -18.12 -14.62 -18.27
N TRP A 59 -18.85 -14.77 -17.18
CA TRP A 59 -20.08 -15.56 -17.14
C TRP A 59 -21.35 -14.75 -17.38
N ILE A 60 -21.27 -13.42 -17.26
CA ILE A 60 -22.47 -12.58 -17.07
C ILE A 60 -23.00 -12.03 -18.41
N ILE A 61 -22.14 -11.60 -19.33
CA ILE A 61 -22.55 -10.93 -20.57
C ILE A 61 -21.98 -11.67 -21.78
N SER A 62 -22.85 -12.25 -22.62
CA SER A 62 -22.41 -12.99 -23.81
C SER A 62 -21.92 -12.06 -24.94
N SER A 63 -22.40 -10.82 -24.99
CA SER A 63 -22.00 -9.86 -26.05
C SER A 63 -20.56 -9.35 -25.91
N THR A 64 -19.99 -9.38 -24.70
CA THR A 64 -18.61 -8.92 -24.47
C THR A 64 -17.57 -9.91 -24.99
N LYS A 65 -17.97 -11.13 -25.36
CA LYS A 65 -17.10 -12.18 -25.94
C LYS A 65 -16.57 -11.83 -27.33
N THR A 66 -17.31 -11.03 -28.11
CA THR A 66 -16.91 -10.61 -29.46
C THR A 66 -16.00 -9.39 -29.47
N LEU A 67 -15.80 -8.73 -28.32
CA LEU A 67 -14.95 -7.54 -28.23
C LEU A 67 -13.52 -7.85 -28.65
N ASN A 68 -12.91 -6.91 -29.37
CA ASN A 68 -11.52 -7.06 -29.78
C ASN A 68 -10.58 -6.88 -28.58
N ARG A 69 -9.65 -7.82 -28.42
CA ARG A 69 -8.71 -7.88 -27.29
C ARG A 69 -7.82 -6.64 -27.21
N TRP A 70 -7.23 -6.26 -28.33
CA TRP A 70 -6.19 -5.23 -28.34
C TRP A 70 -6.78 -3.82 -28.43
N SER A 71 -7.85 -3.64 -29.19
CA SER A 71 -8.45 -2.31 -29.38
C SER A 71 -9.51 -1.94 -28.34
N VAL A 72 -10.07 -2.90 -27.60
CA VAL A 72 -11.13 -2.64 -26.61
C VAL A 72 -10.72 -3.10 -25.21
N LEU A 73 -10.39 -4.38 -25.02
CA LEU A 73 -10.12 -4.92 -23.68
C LEU A 73 -8.85 -4.35 -23.05
N LEU A 74 -7.78 -4.15 -23.84
CA LEU A 74 -6.53 -3.59 -23.33
C LEU A 74 -6.65 -2.10 -22.90
N PRO A 75 -7.26 -1.19 -23.69
CA PRO A 75 -7.53 0.16 -23.22
C PRO A 75 -8.40 0.21 -21.96
N ILE A 76 -9.42 -0.65 -21.85
CA ILE A 76 -10.26 -0.75 -20.65
C ILE A 76 -9.42 -1.21 -19.45
N ALA A 77 -8.62 -2.27 -19.59
CA ALA A 77 -7.74 -2.77 -18.54
C ALA A 77 -6.76 -1.70 -18.06
N LEU A 78 -6.16 -0.93 -18.98
CA LEU A 78 -5.27 0.18 -18.66
C LEU A 78 -5.99 1.32 -17.96
N ALA A 79 -7.19 1.70 -18.42
CA ALA A 79 -7.99 2.74 -17.78
C ALA A 79 -8.32 2.39 -16.32
N ILE A 80 -8.70 1.14 -16.06
CA ILE A 80 -8.97 0.65 -14.70
C ILE A 80 -7.71 0.67 -13.86
N ALA A 81 -6.58 0.21 -14.39
CA ALA A 81 -5.30 0.25 -13.70
C ALA A 81 -4.91 1.69 -13.34
N VAL A 82 -5.10 2.65 -14.25
CA VAL A 82 -4.82 4.08 -14.00
C VAL A 82 -5.72 4.61 -12.89
N VAL A 83 -7.02 4.30 -12.88
CA VAL A 83 -7.94 4.72 -11.82
C VAL A 83 -7.52 4.11 -10.47
N GLN A 84 -7.24 2.81 -10.42
CA GLN A 84 -6.79 2.12 -9.21
C GLN A 84 -5.48 2.72 -8.67
N ILE A 85 -4.49 2.91 -9.53
CA ILE A 85 -3.20 3.51 -9.17
C ILE A 85 -3.39 4.95 -8.70
N SER A 86 -4.29 5.72 -9.31
CA SER A 86 -4.60 7.09 -8.89
C SER A 86 -5.19 7.12 -7.47
N ILE A 87 -6.09 6.19 -7.15
CA ILE A 87 -6.66 6.08 -5.80
C ILE A 87 -5.58 5.66 -4.79
N VAL A 88 -4.74 4.68 -5.11
CA VAL A 88 -3.57 4.31 -4.28
C VAL A 88 -2.66 5.53 -4.07
N SER A 89 -2.47 6.34 -5.11
CA SER A 89 -1.64 7.54 -5.04
C SER A 89 -2.22 8.59 -4.11
N LEU A 90 -3.54 8.79 -4.13
CA LEU A 90 -4.22 9.67 -3.18
C LEU A 90 -4.09 9.16 -1.73
N LEU A 91 -4.27 7.85 -1.52
CA LEU A 91 -4.14 7.23 -0.19
C LEU A 91 -2.72 7.34 0.39
N ALA A 92 -1.70 7.21 -0.46
CA ALA A 92 -0.31 7.30 -0.03
C ALA A 92 0.20 8.75 0.11
N LEU A 93 -0.11 9.64 -0.85
CA LEU A 93 0.44 11.00 -0.90
C LEU A 93 -0.40 12.01 -0.12
N LYS A 94 -1.72 12.05 -0.35
CA LYS A 94 -2.62 13.05 0.24
C LYS A 94 -3.05 12.64 1.65
N PHE A 95 -3.59 11.44 1.79
CA PHE A 95 -4.14 10.97 3.06
C PHE A 95 -3.09 10.30 3.98
N LYS A 96 -1.90 9.98 3.44
CA LYS A 96 -0.78 9.37 4.18
C LYS A 96 -1.18 8.09 4.95
N VAL A 97 -2.21 7.38 4.49
CA VAL A 97 -2.70 6.13 5.09
C VAL A 97 -1.73 4.99 4.78
N LEU A 98 -1.11 5.05 3.60
CA LEU A 98 -0.15 4.06 3.10
C LEU A 98 1.25 4.69 2.98
N LYS A 99 2.29 3.87 3.21
CA LYS A 99 3.68 4.26 2.96
C LYS A 99 3.97 4.25 1.45
N LEU A 100 4.99 5.00 1.02
CA LEU A 100 5.47 4.97 -0.36
C LEU A 100 5.93 3.57 -0.80
N SER A 101 6.47 2.75 0.12
CA SER A 101 6.77 1.34 -0.15
C SER A 101 5.56 0.51 -0.59
N ALA A 102 4.32 0.95 -0.31
CA ALA A 102 3.11 0.23 -0.74
C ALA A 102 2.96 0.20 -2.27
N PHE A 103 3.50 1.20 -2.98
CA PHE A 103 3.48 1.22 -4.45
C PHE A 103 4.25 0.05 -5.05
N ILE A 104 5.27 -0.45 -4.35
CA ILE A 104 6.09 -1.58 -4.80
C ILE A 104 5.26 -2.86 -4.95
N PHE A 105 4.24 -3.01 -4.11
CA PHE A 105 3.35 -4.15 -4.14
C PHE A 105 2.06 -3.87 -4.92
N LEU A 106 1.41 -2.74 -4.64
CA LEU A 106 0.07 -2.45 -5.17
C LEU A 106 0.07 -2.17 -6.67
N VAL A 107 1.11 -1.52 -7.21
CA VAL A 107 1.15 -1.18 -8.64
C VAL A 107 1.32 -2.42 -9.51
N PRO A 108 2.32 -3.31 -9.27
CA PRO A 108 2.41 -4.56 -10.03
C PRO A 108 1.16 -5.43 -9.90
N VAL A 109 0.56 -5.48 -8.71
CA VAL A 109 -0.67 -6.26 -8.47
C VAL A 109 -1.85 -5.68 -9.25
N ALA A 110 -2.05 -4.36 -9.27
CA ALA A 110 -3.09 -3.72 -10.08
C ALA A 110 -2.93 -4.03 -11.57
N ILE A 111 -1.70 -3.92 -12.05
CA ILE A 111 -1.38 -4.17 -13.44
C ILE A 111 -1.60 -5.65 -13.80
N ALA A 112 -1.13 -6.58 -12.97
CA ALA A 112 -1.30 -8.01 -13.15
C ALA A 112 -2.79 -8.42 -13.10
N MET A 113 -3.56 -7.91 -12.12
CA MET A 113 -4.97 -8.24 -12.00
C MET A 113 -5.79 -7.75 -13.20
N ASN A 114 -5.51 -6.55 -13.71
CA ASN A 114 -6.20 -6.04 -14.90
C ASN A 114 -5.75 -6.74 -16.19
N SER A 115 -4.55 -7.33 -16.22
CA SER A 115 -4.08 -8.09 -17.39
C SER A 115 -4.93 -9.33 -17.68
N PHE A 116 -5.63 -9.89 -16.68
CA PHE A 116 -6.55 -11.03 -16.85
C PHE A 116 -7.71 -10.71 -17.80
N LEU A 117 -8.12 -9.45 -17.88
CA LEU A 117 -9.16 -9.03 -18.82
C LEU A 117 -8.71 -9.23 -20.27
N VAL A 118 -7.45 -8.89 -20.57
CA VAL A 118 -6.85 -8.99 -21.90
C VAL A 118 -6.53 -10.44 -22.25
N SER A 119 -6.08 -11.23 -21.28
CA SER A 119 -5.75 -12.64 -21.46
C SER A 119 -6.97 -13.57 -21.55
N SER A 120 -8.17 -13.04 -21.32
CA SER A 120 -9.41 -13.80 -21.42
C SER A 120 -9.69 -14.33 -22.84
N GLY A 121 -10.27 -15.53 -22.92
CA GLY A 121 -10.65 -16.22 -24.16
C GLY A 121 -9.48 -16.71 -25.00
N VAL A 122 -8.28 -16.83 -24.41
CA VAL A 122 -7.10 -17.41 -25.07
C VAL A 122 -6.92 -18.85 -24.60
N SER A 123 -6.91 -19.82 -25.51
CA SER A 123 -6.53 -21.21 -25.19
C SER A 123 -5.01 -21.38 -25.06
N GLU A 124 -4.25 -20.72 -25.92
CA GLU A 124 -2.80 -20.81 -25.96
C GLU A 124 -2.11 -20.10 -24.79
N TRP A 125 -1.35 -20.87 -24.00
CA TRP A 125 -0.67 -20.39 -22.81
C TRP A 125 0.23 -19.15 -23.02
N PRO A 126 1.08 -19.07 -24.08
CA PRO A 126 1.97 -17.93 -24.26
C PRO A 126 1.21 -16.61 -24.41
N TYR A 127 0.14 -16.60 -25.20
CA TYR A 127 -0.69 -15.41 -25.44
C TYR A 127 -1.55 -15.03 -24.23
N ARG A 128 -1.81 -15.97 -23.32
CA ARG A 128 -2.50 -15.70 -22.05
C ARG A 128 -1.56 -15.02 -21.04
N VAL A 129 -0.30 -15.40 -21.01
CA VAL A 129 0.68 -14.90 -20.02
C VAL A 129 1.40 -13.62 -20.48
N LEU A 130 1.60 -13.44 -21.79
CA LEU A 130 2.31 -12.29 -22.37
C LEU A 130 1.80 -10.92 -21.90
N PRO A 131 0.47 -10.67 -21.83
CA PRO A 131 -0.04 -9.40 -21.33
C PRO A 131 0.38 -9.13 -19.88
N ALA A 132 0.35 -10.14 -19.02
CA ALA A 132 0.74 -10.01 -17.62
C ALA A 132 2.24 -9.70 -17.48
N ILE A 133 3.09 -10.39 -18.25
CA ILE A 133 4.54 -10.16 -18.26
C ILE A 133 4.87 -8.78 -18.83
N GLY A 134 4.34 -8.44 -20.00
CA GLY A 134 4.61 -7.16 -20.66
C GLY A 134 4.15 -5.98 -19.80
N LEU A 135 3.01 -6.11 -19.16
CA LEU A 135 2.53 -5.09 -18.23
C LEU A 135 3.35 -5.07 -16.92
N ALA A 136 3.86 -6.21 -16.42
CA ALA A 136 4.77 -6.22 -15.27
C ALA A 136 6.07 -5.43 -15.55
N PHE A 137 6.60 -5.45 -16.78
CA PHE A 137 7.74 -4.61 -17.15
C PHE A 137 7.45 -3.11 -17.02
N LEU A 138 6.20 -2.66 -17.27
CA LEU A 138 5.80 -1.26 -17.05
C LEU A 138 5.84 -0.85 -15.57
N SER A 139 5.86 -1.81 -14.64
CA SER A 139 5.99 -1.50 -13.21
C SER A 139 7.44 -1.15 -12.82
N ILE A 140 8.45 -1.58 -13.58
CA ILE A 140 9.87 -1.40 -13.24
C ILE A 140 10.26 0.08 -13.09
N PRO A 141 9.92 1.00 -14.02
CA PRO A 141 10.22 2.41 -13.85
C PRO A 141 9.60 2.99 -12.57
N ILE A 142 8.37 2.57 -12.24
CA ILE A 142 7.66 3.01 -11.05
C ILE A 142 8.39 2.54 -9.78
N LEU A 143 8.86 1.29 -9.77
CA LEU A 143 9.66 0.73 -8.68
C LEU A 143 10.97 1.51 -8.47
N LEU A 144 11.66 1.85 -9.55
CA LEU A 144 12.90 2.63 -9.50
C LEU A 144 12.68 4.03 -8.92
N ILE A 145 11.59 4.70 -9.32
CA ILE A 145 11.22 6.01 -8.78
C ILE A 145 10.95 5.92 -7.29
N VAL A 146 10.16 4.95 -6.84
CA VAL A 146 9.84 4.77 -5.41
C VAL A 146 11.12 4.52 -4.61
N LYS A 147 11.98 3.63 -5.08
CA LYS A 147 13.28 3.33 -4.43
C LYS A 147 14.17 4.56 -4.34
N HIS A 148 14.21 5.38 -5.40
CA HIS A 148 14.98 6.62 -5.41
C HIS A 148 14.45 7.64 -4.40
N VAL A 149 13.13 7.81 -4.32
CA VAL A 149 12.48 8.71 -3.34
C VAL A 149 12.73 8.26 -1.91
N GLU A 150 12.62 6.95 -1.63
CA GLU A 150 12.90 6.40 -0.30
C GLU A 150 14.36 6.60 0.10
N LYS A 151 15.31 6.34 -0.81
CA LYS A 151 16.74 6.58 -0.57
C LYS A 151 17.02 8.05 -0.24
N LYS A 152 16.47 8.98 -1.03
CA LYS A 152 16.63 10.42 -0.79
C LYS A 152 16.07 10.85 0.57
N LYS A 153 14.98 10.22 1.03
CA LYS A 153 14.42 10.48 2.36
C LYS A 153 15.31 9.94 3.48
N GLN A 154 15.90 8.77 3.30
CA GLN A 154 16.85 8.20 4.26
C GLN A 154 18.13 9.03 4.36
N ASP A 155 18.67 9.48 3.23
CA ASP A 155 19.90 10.30 3.20
C ASP A 155 19.69 11.67 3.89
N LYS A 156 18.50 12.27 3.73
CA LYS A 156 18.11 13.48 4.47
C LYS A 156 18.05 13.25 5.99
N LEU A 157 17.54 12.10 6.44
CA LEU A 157 17.49 11.77 7.86
C LEU A 157 18.89 11.55 8.42
N LYS A 158 19.76 10.82 7.70
CA LYS A 158 21.16 10.62 8.11
C LYS A 158 21.91 11.93 8.25
N THR A 159 21.78 12.83 7.26
CA THR A 159 22.43 14.14 7.32
C THR A 159 21.89 15.03 8.44
N GLN A 160 20.61 14.89 8.84
CA GLN A 160 20.08 15.57 10.03
C GLN A 160 20.66 15.00 11.32
N ILE A 161 20.70 13.67 11.45
CA ILE A 161 21.28 12.99 12.63
C ILE A 161 22.76 13.36 12.80
N GLU A 162 23.54 13.33 11.73
CA GLU A 162 24.96 13.72 11.76
C GLU A 162 25.16 15.18 12.18
N LYS A 163 24.27 16.09 11.77
CA LYS A 163 24.31 17.49 12.19
C LYS A 163 23.95 17.66 13.66
N GLU A 164 22.94 16.94 14.16
CA GLU A 164 22.57 16.94 15.57
C GLU A 164 23.68 16.34 16.45
N GLU A 165 24.34 15.26 16.00
CA GLU A 165 25.48 14.66 16.70
C GLU A 165 26.69 15.59 16.76
N ARG A 166 27.02 16.29 15.67
CA ARG A 166 28.09 17.31 15.65
C ARG A 166 27.78 18.47 16.58
N ALA A 167 26.54 18.97 16.57
CA ALA A 167 26.11 20.06 17.45
C ALA A 167 26.15 19.64 18.92
N LYS A 168 25.72 18.42 19.26
CA LYS A 168 25.76 17.90 20.65
C LYS A 168 27.18 17.61 21.13
N LYS A 169 28.08 17.10 20.27
CA LYS A 169 29.50 16.93 20.62
C LYS A 169 30.18 18.28 20.89
N SER A 170 29.87 19.30 20.11
CA SER A 170 30.39 20.67 20.33
C SER A 170 29.85 21.38 21.57
N LEU A 171 28.80 20.85 22.22
CA LEU A 171 28.25 21.38 23.48
C LEU A 171 28.73 20.60 24.71
N LEU A 172 29.42 19.48 24.47
CA LEU A 172 30.00 18.60 25.50
C LEU A 172 31.51 18.81 25.66
N ASP A 173 32.17 19.32 24.61
CA ASP A 173 33.43 20.09 24.72
C ASP A 173 33.15 21.51 25.21
#